data_AF-A0A235J149-F1
#
_entry.id   AF-A0A235J149-F1
#
_cell.length_a   1.000
_cell.length_b   1.000
_cell.length_c   1.000
_cell.angle_alpha   90.00
_cell.angle_beta   90.00
_cell.angle_gamma   90.00
#
_symmetry.space_group_name_H-M   'P 1'
#
loop_
_entity.id
_entity.type
_entity.pdbx_description
1 polymer ?
#
loop_
_entity_poly.entity_id
_entity_poly.type
_entity_poly.pdbx_seq_one_letter_code
_entity_poly.pdbx_strand_id
1 'polypeptide(L)'
;MKRLLIYAVILTLSSTAIIAPSYASTRTDDGRVIHIDGNAQFPPTRWGIFRHTFRLHVPKNSKAITQILIKVPNNVTVSNDVSNIDVVDENQHKVNTNISVNGQIILLAFPEAVAPNTKFEIELNKIKRQNLGNGSVYSFSAKEVGIDAEIPIGVASFRLY
;
A
#
# COMPACT_ATOMS: atom_id res chain seq x y z
N MET A 1 -4.54 -24.15 -65.98
CA MET A 1 -4.70 -24.81 -64.66
C MET A 1 -3.40 -24.56 -63.87
N LYS A 2 -3.28 -24.07 -62.64
CA LYS A 2 -4.12 -23.51 -61.56
C LYS A 2 -3.16 -22.61 -60.74
N ARG A 3 -3.61 -21.44 -60.27
CA ARG A 3 -2.91 -20.52 -59.34
C ARG A 3 -2.69 -21.18 -57.98
N LEU A 4 -1.65 -20.82 -57.21
CA LEU A 4 -1.53 -21.01 -55.73
C LEU A 4 -0.20 -20.37 -55.24
N LEU A 5 -0.03 -19.72 -54.10
CA LEU A 5 -0.82 -18.85 -53.22
C LEU A 5 0.25 -18.15 -52.32
N ILE A 6 0.22 -16.83 -52.20
CA ILE A 6 1.10 -16.07 -51.30
C ILE A 6 0.58 -16.26 -49.87
N TYR A 7 1.38 -16.87 -48.99
CA TYR A 7 1.04 -16.99 -47.57
C TYR A 7 1.56 -15.76 -46.81
N ALA A 8 0.69 -14.77 -46.63
CA ALA A 8 0.90 -13.69 -45.67
C ALA A 8 0.36 -14.14 -44.32
N VAL A 9 1.24 -14.40 -43.35
CA VAL A 9 0.84 -14.66 -41.96
C VAL A 9 0.72 -13.31 -41.25
N ILE A 10 -0.51 -12.89 -40.97
CA ILE A 10 -0.80 -11.72 -40.15
C ILE A 10 -0.92 -12.21 -38.71
N LEU A 11 0.10 -11.94 -37.88
CA LEU A 11 0.05 -12.22 -36.45
C LEU A 11 -0.62 -11.04 -35.75
N THR A 12 -1.93 -11.14 -35.50
CA THR A 12 -2.65 -10.14 -34.68
C THR A 12 -2.31 -10.38 -33.21
N LEU A 13 -1.51 -9.48 -32.64
CA LEU A 13 -1.17 -9.49 -31.21
C LEU A 13 -2.35 -8.89 -30.42
N SER A 14 -3.21 -9.72 -29.86
CA SER A 14 -4.30 -9.28 -28.99
C SER A 14 -3.74 -8.90 -27.61
N SER A 15 -3.62 -7.60 -27.35
CA SER A 15 -3.27 -7.08 -26.02
C SER A 15 -4.43 -7.28 -25.06
N THR A 16 -4.36 -8.29 -24.19
CA THR A 16 -5.26 -8.36 -23.03
C THR A 16 -4.79 -7.32 -22.02
N ALA A 17 -5.54 -6.22 -21.91
CA ALA A 17 -5.33 -5.28 -20.81
C ALA A 17 -5.63 -6.01 -19.50
N ILE A 18 -4.61 -6.23 -18.68
CA ILE A 18 -4.77 -6.72 -17.32
C ILE A 18 -5.38 -5.57 -16.53
N ILE A 19 -6.71 -5.53 -16.47
CA ILE A 19 -7.43 -4.61 -15.59
C ILE A 19 -7.18 -5.15 -14.17
N ALA A 20 -6.23 -4.55 -13.47
CA ALA A 20 -6.02 -4.86 -12.05
C ALA A 20 -7.35 -4.58 -11.31
N PRO A 21 -7.88 -5.52 -10.52
CA PRO A 21 -9.11 -5.29 -9.79
C PRO A 21 -8.89 -4.12 -8.81
N SER A 22 -9.58 -3.00 -9.07
CA SER A 22 -9.69 -1.91 -8.11
C SER A 22 -10.74 -2.30 -7.08
N TYR A 23 -10.32 -2.53 -5.85
CA TYR A 23 -11.25 -2.72 -4.74
C TYR A 23 -11.95 -1.39 -4.45
N ALA A 24 -13.21 -1.27 -4.84
CA ALA A 24 -14.03 -0.10 -4.53
C ALA A 24 -14.38 -0.12 -3.04
N SER A 25 -13.81 0.83 -2.30
CA SER A 25 -14.17 1.15 -0.92
C SER A 25 -15.44 2.00 -0.93
N THR A 26 -16.50 1.62 -0.20
CA THR A 26 -17.74 2.42 -0.05
C THR A 26 -17.58 3.59 0.92
N ARG A 27 -16.34 3.94 1.29
CA ARG A 27 -16.07 5.02 2.25
C ARG A 27 -16.14 6.36 1.55
N THR A 28 -17.03 7.21 2.06
CA THR A 28 -17.28 8.56 1.57
C THR A 28 -16.19 9.51 2.06
N ASP A 29 -15.81 10.47 1.22
CA ASP A 29 -14.83 11.52 1.54
C ASP A 29 -15.28 12.45 2.68
N ASP A 30 -16.56 12.40 3.06
CA ASP A 30 -17.11 13.20 4.18
C ASP A 30 -16.69 12.72 5.58
N GLY A 31 -15.89 11.65 5.67
CA GLY A 31 -15.36 11.13 6.92
C GLY A 31 -14.54 12.15 7.71
N ARG A 32 -14.34 11.90 9.02
CA ARG A 32 -13.49 12.73 9.90
C ARG A 32 -12.23 12.03 10.37
N VAL A 33 -12.13 10.73 10.09
CA VAL A 33 -11.05 9.87 10.58
C VAL A 33 -10.38 9.23 9.38
N ILE A 34 -9.06 9.26 9.41
CA ILE A 34 -8.20 8.64 8.40
C ILE A 34 -8.46 7.14 8.41
N HIS A 35 -8.34 6.51 7.25
CA HIS A 35 -8.67 5.12 7.09
C HIS A 35 -7.91 4.48 5.93
N ILE A 36 -7.87 3.15 5.96
CA ILE A 36 -7.24 2.32 4.95
C ILE A 36 -8.30 1.94 3.93
N ASP A 37 -8.14 2.40 2.70
CA ASP A 37 -9.05 2.09 1.58
C ASP A 37 -8.83 0.68 1.05
N GLY A 38 -7.60 0.17 1.13
CA GLY A 38 -7.30 -1.19 0.72
C GLY A 38 -5.83 -1.55 0.87
N ASN A 39 -5.51 -2.80 0.56
CA ASN A 39 -4.16 -3.31 0.61
C ASN A 39 -3.94 -4.37 -0.49
N ALA A 40 -2.71 -4.43 -1.01
CA ALA A 40 -2.33 -5.32 -2.10
C ALA A 40 -0.97 -5.98 -1.84
N GLN A 41 -0.81 -7.22 -2.30
CA GLN A 41 0.47 -7.94 -2.21
C GLN A 41 0.95 -8.29 -3.62
N PHE A 42 2.24 -8.06 -3.88
CA PHE A 42 2.88 -8.47 -5.13
C PHE A 42 4.28 -9.06 -4.90
N PRO A 43 4.64 -10.21 -5.49
CA PRO A 43 3.76 -11.11 -6.24
C PRO A 43 2.71 -11.78 -5.32
N PRO A 44 1.60 -12.30 -5.87
CA PRO A 44 0.58 -13.02 -5.11
C PRO A 44 1.06 -14.44 -4.74
N THR A 45 2.24 -14.53 -4.13
CA THR A 45 2.88 -15.78 -3.71
C THR A 45 2.66 -16.05 -2.21
N ARG A 46 2.67 -17.33 -1.83
CA ARG A 46 2.64 -17.75 -0.43
C ARG A 46 3.99 -17.64 0.28
N TRP A 47 5.09 -17.61 -0.48
CA TRP A 47 6.45 -17.70 0.04
C TRP A 47 7.42 -16.83 -0.74
N GLY A 48 8.50 -16.42 -0.06
CA GLY A 48 9.58 -15.64 -0.64
C GLY A 48 9.53 -14.17 -0.23
N ILE A 49 10.02 -13.33 -1.13
CA ILE A 49 10.10 -11.88 -0.96
C ILE A 49 8.93 -11.27 -1.72
N PHE A 50 8.17 -10.41 -1.05
CA PHE A 50 7.04 -9.73 -1.64
C PHE A 50 7.04 -8.25 -1.25
N ARG A 51 6.08 -7.52 -1.82
CA ARG A 51 5.76 -6.12 -1.55
C ARG A 51 4.35 -6.07 -0.98
N HIS A 52 4.16 -5.33 0.11
CA HIS A 52 2.84 -4.96 0.60
C HIS A 52 2.61 -3.48 0.34
N THR A 53 1.51 -3.19 -0.34
CA THR A 53 1.05 -1.83 -0.60
C THR A 53 -0.20 -1.58 0.23
N PHE A 54 -0.24 -0.46 0.95
CA PHE A 54 -1.38 -0.02 1.74
C PHE A 54 -1.87 1.31 1.18
N ARG A 55 -3.16 1.40 0.86
CA ARG A 55 -3.80 2.62 0.37
C ARG A 55 -4.46 3.33 1.52
N LEU A 56 -3.97 4.52 1.84
CA LEU A 56 -4.53 5.36 2.88
C LEU A 56 -5.22 6.56 2.27
N HIS A 57 -6.31 6.95 2.92
CA HIS A 57 -7.10 8.09 2.53
C HIS A 57 -7.37 8.96 3.74
N VAL A 58 -7.00 10.24 3.60
CA VAL A 58 -7.23 11.33 4.53
C VAL A 58 -8.49 12.07 4.08
N PRO A 59 -9.65 11.87 4.73
CA PRO A 59 -10.90 12.49 4.30
C PRO A 59 -10.87 14.01 4.31
N LYS A 60 -11.74 14.66 3.55
CA LYS A 60 -11.86 16.12 3.49
C LYS A 60 -12.11 16.80 4.84
N ASN A 61 -12.89 16.17 5.72
CA ASN A 61 -13.26 16.74 7.03
C ASN A 61 -12.34 16.27 8.17
N SER A 62 -11.22 15.63 7.88
CA SER A 62 -10.23 15.25 8.90
C SER A 62 -9.22 16.36 9.16
N LYS A 63 -8.40 16.19 10.19
CA LYS A 63 -7.22 17.04 10.39
C LYS A 63 -6.06 16.57 9.51
N ALA A 64 -5.08 17.44 9.32
CA ALA A 64 -3.83 17.09 8.66
C ALA A 64 -3.01 16.12 9.51
N ILE A 65 -2.24 15.25 8.86
CA ILE A 65 -1.45 14.19 9.51
C ILE A 65 0.00 14.63 9.64
N THR A 66 0.57 14.42 10.82
CA THR A 66 2.00 14.64 11.05
C THR A 66 2.78 13.33 11.11
N GLN A 67 2.17 12.25 11.60
CA GLN A 67 2.84 10.96 11.75
C GLN A 67 1.91 9.78 11.51
N ILE A 68 2.46 8.68 11.00
CA ILE A 68 1.81 7.38 10.90
C ILE A 68 2.70 6.34 11.56
N LEU A 69 2.07 5.50 12.38
CA LEU A 69 2.68 4.36 13.04
C LEU A 69 2.09 3.08 12.45
N ILE A 70 2.96 2.20 11.97
CA ILE A 70 2.57 0.89 11.43
C ILE A 70 3.16 -0.17 12.32
N LYS A 71 2.29 -0.96 12.94
CA LYS A 71 2.69 -2.16 13.69
C LYS A 71 2.67 -3.36 12.75
N VAL A 72 3.86 -3.86 12.47
CA VAL A 72 4.12 -5.05 11.66
C VAL A 72 3.82 -6.29 12.51
N PRO A 73 3.10 -7.30 11.97
CA PRO A 73 2.86 -8.53 12.71
C PRO A 73 4.12 -9.40 12.83
N ASN A 74 4.18 -10.19 13.91
CA ASN A 74 5.30 -11.10 14.19
C ASN A 74 5.62 -12.09 13.07
N ASN A 75 4.66 -12.41 12.20
CA ASN A 75 4.84 -13.36 11.09
C ASN A 75 5.48 -12.74 9.85
N VAL A 76 5.80 -11.44 9.85
CA VAL A 76 6.49 -10.73 8.77
C VAL A 76 7.77 -10.06 9.28
N THR A 77 8.86 -10.28 8.56
CA THR A 77 10.10 -9.51 8.71
C THR A 77 10.09 -8.36 7.72
N VAL A 78 10.18 -7.14 8.23
CA VAL A 78 10.50 -5.94 7.46
C VAL A 78 12.00 -5.70 7.53
N SER A 79 12.59 -5.26 6.43
CA SER A 79 14.01 -4.87 6.42
C SER A 79 14.21 -3.62 7.28
N ASN A 80 15.29 -3.57 8.07
CA ASN A 80 15.67 -2.35 8.79
C ASN A 80 16.15 -1.23 7.86
N ASP A 81 16.39 -1.55 6.60
CA ASP A 81 16.78 -0.60 5.58
C ASP A 81 15.55 0.17 5.07
N VAL A 82 15.48 1.44 5.51
CA VAL A 82 14.42 2.41 5.20
C VAL A 82 14.27 2.68 3.70
N SER A 83 15.28 2.39 2.88
CA SER A 83 15.18 2.52 1.42
C SER A 83 14.20 1.52 0.78
N ASN A 84 13.76 0.52 1.54
CA ASN A 84 12.72 -0.43 1.11
C ASN A 84 11.32 0.01 1.56
N ILE A 85 11.15 1.24 2.04
CA ILE A 85 9.84 1.79 2.42
C ILE A 85 9.63 3.05 1.60
N ASP A 86 8.59 3.04 0.78
CA ASP A 86 8.22 4.19 -0.03
C ASP A 86 6.82 4.69 0.37
N VAL A 87 6.67 6.00 0.33
CA VAL A 87 5.38 6.67 0.47
C VAL A 87 5.17 7.47 -0.79
N VAL A 88 4.11 7.19 -1.52
CA VAL A 88 3.83 7.79 -2.83
C VAL A 88 2.42 8.38 -2.88
N ASP A 89 2.24 9.48 -3.59
CA ASP A 89 0.92 10.07 -3.82
C ASP A 89 0.10 9.24 -4.84
N GLU A 90 -1.12 9.69 -5.12
CA GLU A 90 -2.01 9.08 -6.12
C GLU A 90 -1.42 9.05 -7.54
N ASN A 91 -0.46 9.93 -7.83
CA ASN A 91 0.24 10.07 -9.11
C ASN A 91 1.60 9.33 -9.11
N GLN A 92 1.89 8.53 -8.07
CA GLN A 92 3.15 7.81 -7.85
C GLN A 92 4.37 8.71 -7.62
N HIS A 93 4.20 9.98 -7.27
CA HIS A 93 5.29 10.83 -6.83
C HIS A 93 5.65 10.53 -5.38
N LYS A 94 6.95 10.51 -5.09
CA LYS A 94 7.44 10.25 -3.73
C LYS A 94 7.07 11.40 -2.80
N VAL A 95 6.39 11.07 -1.70
CA VAL A 95 6.05 12.01 -0.63
C VAL A 95 7.24 12.13 0.31
N ASN A 96 7.68 13.36 0.59
CA ASN A 96 8.77 13.62 1.52
C ASN A 96 8.39 13.13 2.92
N THR A 97 9.09 12.11 3.41
CA THR A 97 8.77 11.43 4.67
C THR A 97 10.04 10.98 5.35
N ASN A 98 10.16 11.25 6.65
CA ASN A 98 11.20 10.71 7.51
C ASN A 98 10.75 9.35 8.05
N ILE A 99 11.47 8.29 7.65
CA ILE A 99 11.10 6.92 7.97
C ILE A 99 12.06 6.39 9.03
N SER A 100 11.53 5.77 10.07
CA SER A 100 12.32 4.98 11.02
C SER A 100 11.69 3.63 11.28
N VAL A 101 12.53 2.62 11.46
CA VAL A 101 12.12 1.25 11.75
C VAL A 101 12.71 0.86 13.10
N ASN A 102 11.84 0.56 14.06
CA ASN A 102 12.21 0.11 15.39
C ASN A 102 11.55 -1.25 15.67
N GLY A 103 12.27 -2.31 15.33
CA GLY A 103 11.77 -3.69 15.44
C GLY A 103 10.57 -3.91 14.53
N GLN A 104 9.38 -4.05 15.13
CA GLN A 104 8.11 -4.27 14.41
C GLN A 104 7.29 -2.99 14.24
N ILE A 105 7.85 -1.83 14.60
CA ILE A 105 7.18 -0.55 14.48
C ILE A 105 7.87 0.24 13.39
N ILE A 106 7.10 0.66 12.39
CA ILE A 106 7.54 1.60 11.37
C ILE A 106 6.89 2.94 11.70
N LEU A 107 7.70 3.98 11.87
CA LEU A 107 7.26 5.35 12.04
C LEU A 107 7.51 6.11 10.73
N LEU A 108 6.45 6.72 10.21
CA LEU A 108 6.48 7.65 9.09
C LEU A 108 6.17 9.03 9.65
N ALA A 109 7.16 9.92 9.70
CA ALA A 109 7.00 11.30 10.12
C ALA A 109 7.05 12.22 8.91
N PHE A 110 6.01 13.00 8.71
CA PHE A 110 5.91 13.93 7.59
C PHE A 110 6.46 15.29 8.00
N PRO A 111 7.55 15.79 7.39
CA PRO A 111 8.08 17.12 7.68
C PRO A 111 7.06 18.23 7.40
N GLU A 112 6.27 18.03 6.35
CA GLU A 112 5.11 18.85 6.00
C GLU A 112 3.85 18.03 6.27
N ALA A 113 2.92 18.57 7.04
CA ALA A 113 1.72 17.83 7.41
C ALA A 113 0.91 17.47 6.15
N VAL A 114 0.50 16.20 6.06
CA VAL A 114 -0.31 15.71 4.93
C VAL A 114 -1.71 16.31 5.04
N ALA A 115 -2.10 17.07 4.02
CA ALA A 115 -3.35 17.81 4.02
C ALA A 115 -4.58 16.86 3.98
N PRO A 116 -5.74 17.31 4.49
CA PRO A 116 -7.01 16.62 4.26
C PRO A 116 -7.35 16.49 2.78
N ASN A 117 -8.24 15.55 2.43
CA ASN A 117 -8.60 15.21 1.06
C ASN A 117 -7.39 14.76 0.22
N THR A 118 -6.54 13.91 0.80
CA THR A 118 -5.38 13.35 0.10
C THR A 118 -5.36 11.84 0.19
N LYS A 119 -4.84 11.21 -0.87
CA LYS A 119 -4.65 9.77 -0.96
C LYS A 119 -3.19 9.50 -1.24
N PHE A 120 -2.67 8.48 -0.58
CA PHE A 120 -1.30 8.04 -0.77
C PHE A 120 -1.18 6.55 -0.48
N GLU A 121 -0.13 5.95 -1.02
CA GLU A 121 0.20 4.56 -0.82
C GLU A 121 1.47 4.44 0.01
N ILE A 122 1.49 3.47 0.92
CA ILE A 122 2.69 3.06 1.64
C ILE A 122 3.11 1.70 1.08
N GLU A 123 4.30 1.64 0.50
CA GLU A 123 4.88 0.43 -0.05
C GLU A 123 5.98 -0.11 0.87
N LEU A 124 5.79 -1.31 1.40
CA LEU A 124 6.82 -2.07 2.09
C LEU A 124 7.45 -3.06 1.11
N ASN A 125 8.63 -2.71 0.62
CA ASN A 125 9.42 -3.52 -0.30
C ASN A 125 10.27 -4.56 0.42
N LYS A 126 10.58 -5.64 -0.30
CA LYS A 126 11.45 -6.73 0.16
C LYS A 126 11.07 -7.36 1.50
N ILE A 127 9.78 -7.38 1.82
CA ILE A 127 9.29 -8.01 3.04
C ILE A 127 9.35 -9.54 2.90
N LYS A 128 9.66 -10.20 4.01
CA LYS A 128 9.79 -11.67 4.08
C LYS A 128 8.79 -12.23 5.07
N ARG A 129 8.11 -13.30 4.69
CA ARG A 129 7.29 -14.06 5.63
C ARG A 129 8.18 -14.95 6.49
N GLN A 130 7.96 -14.96 7.81
CA GLN A 130 8.68 -15.87 8.71
C GLN A 130 8.01 -17.26 8.72
N ASN A 131 6.68 -17.32 8.83
CA ASN A 131 5.93 -18.57 9.02
C ASN A 131 4.69 -18.65 8.11
N LEU A 132 4.29 -19.86 7.69
CA LEU A 132 3.06 -20.15 6.92
C LEU A 132 1.76 -20.12 7.76
N GLY A 133 1.77 -19.50 8.94
CA GLY A 133 0.62 -19.42 9.85
C GLY A 133 -0.49 -18.51 9.33
N ASN A 134 -1.46 -18.18 10.19
CA ASN A 134 -2.57 -17.29 9.84
C ASN A 134 -2.07 -15.97 9.23
N GLY A 135 -2.83 -15.44 8.26
CA GLY A 135 -2.46 -14.28 7.45
C GLY A 135 -1.91 -13.08 8.25
N SER A 136 -1.21 -12.17 7.56
CA SER A 136 -0.53 -11.04 8.20
C SER A 136 -1.50 -9.88 8.44
N VAL A 137 -1.65 -9.44 9.68
CA VAL A 137 -2.51 -8.30 10.07
C VAL A 137 -1.65 -7.15 10.59
N TYR A 138 -1.64 -6.05 9.86
CA TYR A 138 -0.97 -4.81 10.21
C TYR A 138 -1.93 -3.90 10.96
N SER A 139 -1.45 -3.22 12.00
CA SER A 139 -2.24 -2.20 12.70
C SER A 139 -1.67 -0.82 12.40
N PHE A 140 -2.55 0.15 12.16
CA PHE A 140 -2.16 1.51 11.81
C PHE A 140 -2.68 2.50 12.85
N SER A 141 -1.85 3.46 13.17
CA SER A 141 -2.22 4.62 14.00
C SER A 141 -1.66 5.89 13.38
N ALA A 142 -2.32 7.01 13.62
CA ALA A 142 -1.90 8.32 13.11
C ALA A 142 -1.85 9.34 14.23
N LYS A 143 -0.97 10.33 14.09
CA LYS A 143 -1.02 11.57 14.84
C LYS A 143 -1.44 12.71 13.93
N GLU A 144 -2.35 13.53 14.44
CA GLU A 144 -2.92 14.66 13.72
C GLU A 144 -2.37 15.98 14.27
N VAL A 145 -2.40 17.03 13.45
CA VAL A 145 -2.00 18.38 13.87
C VAL A 145 -2.82 18.83 15.09
N GLY A 146 -2.13 19.24 16.15
CA GLY A 146 -2.74 19.70 17.40
C GLY A 146 -3.30 18.59 18.28
N ILE A 147 -3.01 17.32 17.99
CA ILE A 147 -3.35 16.17 18.84
C ILE A 147 -2.09 15.36 19.11
N ASP A 148 -1.61 15.34 20.36
CA ASP A 148 -0.46 14.52 20.77
C ASP A 148 -0.87 13.13 21.30
N ALA A 149 -1.86 12.53 20.64
CA ALA A 149 -2.33 11.18 20.93
C ALA A 149 -2.23 10.33 19.67
N GLU A 150 -1.87 9.06 19.83
CA GLU A 150 -1.90 8.08 18.74
C GLU A 150 -3.34 7.61 18.53
N ILE A 151 -3.90 7.90 17.36
CA ILE A 151 -5.28 7.55 17.00
C ILE A 151 -5.25 6.28 16.15
N PRO A 152 -5.90 5.18 16.55
CA PRO A 152 -5.98 3.98 15.71
C PRO A 152 -6.85 4.25 14.47
N ILE A 153 -6.27 4.05 13.28
CA ILE A 153 -6.94 4.34 11.98
C ILE A 153 -7.40 3.06 11.25
N GLY A 154 -7.05 1.89 11.78
CA GLY A 154 -7.55 0.60 11.30
C GLY A 154 -6.48 -0.47 11.16
N VAL A 155 -6.85 -1.54 10.47
CA VAL A 155 -5.99 -2.70 10.22
C VAL A 155 -6.02 -3.08 8.74
N ALA A 156 -4.91 -3.62 8.24
CA ALA A 156 -4.82 -4.20 6.91
C ALA A 156 -4.43 -5.67 7.02
N SER A 157 -5.21 -6.56 6.39
CA SER A 157 -4.98 -8.00 6.48
C SER A 157 -4.63 -8.59 5.12
N PHE A 158 -3.59 -9.42 5.07
CA PHE A 158 -3.24 -10.25 3.93
C PHE A 158 -3.59 -11.70 4.23
N ARG A 159 -4.63 -12.20 3.57
CA ARG A 159 -5.04 -13.60 3.66
C ARG A 159 -4.07 -14.48 2.88
N LEU A 160 -3.89 -15.71 3.37
CA LEU A 160 -3.27 -16.77 2.59
C LEU A 160 -4.31 -17.27 1.58
N TYR A 161 -4.00 -17.15 0.28
CA TYR A 161 -4.74 -17.84 -0.79
C TYR A 161 -4.10 -19.16 -1.07
#